data_AF-A0A7W4GJ00-F1
#
_entry.id   AF-A0A7W4GJ00-F1
#
_cell.length_a   1.000
_cell.length_b   1.000
_cell.length_c   1.000
_cell.angle_alpha   90.00
_cell.angle_beta   90.00
_cell.angle_gamma   90.00
#
_symmetry.space_group_name_H-M   'P 1'
#
loop_
_entity.id
_entity.type
_entity.pdbx_description
1 polymer ?
#
loop_
_entity_poly.entity_id
_entity_poly.type
_entity_poly.pdbx_seq_one_letter_code
_entity_poly.pdbx_strand_id
1 'polypeptide(L)'
;TSATIGRYIRYQQQQTQLCVVDPENSVFFDYFHSGDASIISDKSSKIEGIGRPRVEPSFIAGVVDSMIKIPDAASIATIQWLEKLIGRKTGASTGTNLYGALLLATQMRNEGQTGSIVTLICDAGERYLDTYYNPQWIEDNIGCFEHYREKLIAFNESGLLG
;
A
#
# COMPACT_ATOMS: atom_id res chain seq x y z
N THR A 1 -11.79 -6.18 1.62
CA THR A 1 -12.07 -4.73 1.48
C THR A 1 -12.22 -4.29 0.04
N SER A 2 -11.20 -4.45 -0.80
CA SER A 2 -11.23 -4.07 -2.22
C SER A 2 -12.41 -4.67 -2.99
N ALA A 3 -12.69 -5.97 -2.82
CA ALA A 3 -13.83 -6.63 -3.49
C ALA A 3 -15.19 -5.96 -3.14
N THR A 4 -15.40 -5.58 -1.88
CA THR A 4 -16.63 -4.91 -1.43
C THR A 4 -16.74 -3.52 -2.03
N ILE A 5 -15.66 -2.72 -1.95
CA ILE A 5 -15.63 -1.35 -2.49
C ILE A 5 -15.82 -1.39 -4.01
N GLY A 6 -15.09 -2.24 -4.73
CA GLY A 6 -15.18 -2.36 -6.18
C GLY A 6 -16.57 -2.80 -6.64
N ARG A 7 -17.18 -3.79 -5.97
CA ARG A 7 -18.56 -4.18 -6.25
C ARG A 7 -19.54 -3.02 -6.05
N TYR A 8 -19.37 -2.25 -4.97
CA TYR A 8 -20.22 -1.08 -4.71
C TYR A 8 -20.07 0.00 -5.79
N ILE A 9 -18.84 0.35 -6.17
CA ILE A 9 -18.56 1.31 -7.24
C ILE A 9 -19.25 0.90 -8.54
N ARG A 10 -19.13 -0.38 -8.94
CA ARG A 10 -19.76 -0.91 -10.16
C ARG A 10 -21.27 -0.96 -10.06
N TYR A 11 -21.81 -1.42 -8.92
CA TYR A 11 -23.25 -1.49 -8.69
C TYR A 11 -23.91 -0.11 -8.75
N GLN A 12 -23.26 0.91 -8.17
CA GLN A 12 -23.73 2.29 -8.18
C GLN A 12 -23.34 3.07 -9.43
N GLN A 13 -22.71 2.43 -10.42
CA GLN A 13 -22.25 3.03 -11.68
C GLN A 13 -21.44 4.32 -11.49
N GLN A 14 -20.61 4.37 -10.44
CA GLN A 14 -19.76 5.53 -10.17
C GLN A 14 -18.59 5.56 -11.15
N GLN A 15 -18.17 6.77 -11.55
CA GLN A 15 -16.99 6.97 -12.41
C GLN A 15 -15.66 6.87 -11.63
N THR A 16 -15.69 6.39 -10.39
CA THR A 16 -14.51 6.21 -9.54
C THR A 16 -13.70 4.99 -9.97
N GLN A 17 -12.38 5.14 -10.01
CA GLN A 17 -11.45 4.03 -10.22
C GLN A 17 -11.04 3.39 -8.88
N LEU A 18 -10.87 2.07 -8.88
CA LEU A 18 -10.34 1.30 -7.77
C LEU A 18 -8.90 0.85 -8.08
N CYS A 19 -7.93 1.48 -7.42
CA CYS A 19 -6.55 1.00 -7.38
C CYS A 19 -6.33 0.14 -6.12
N VAL A 20 -5.75 -1.04 -6.29
CA VAL A 20 -5.31 -1.88 -5.16
C VAL A 20 -3.80 -1.81 -4.99
N VAL A 21 -3.34 -1.47 -3.79
CA VAL A 21 -1.92 -1.60 -3.43
C VAL A 21 -1.66 -3.02 -2.91
N ASP A 22 -0.56 -3.62 -3.35
CA ASP A 22 -0.16 -4.97 -2.95
C ASP A 22 1.28 -4.93 -2.46
N PRO A 23 1.59 -5.41 -1.25
CA PRO A 23 2.95 -5.38 -0.76
C PRO A 23 3.83 -6.35 -1.55
N GLU A 24 5.15 -6.17 -1.50
CA GLU A 24 6.08 -7.13 -2.06
C GLU A 24 5.94 -8.52 -1.43
N ASN A 25 6.36 -9.56 -2.16
CA ASN A 25 6.15 -10.97 -1.77
C ASN A 25 4.67 -11.40 -1.63
N SER A 26 3.72 -10.60 -2.12
CA SER A 26 2.36 -11.01 -2.42
C SER A 26 2.22 -11.45 -3.88
N VAL A 27 1.32 -12.41 -4.14
CA VAL A 27 1.06 -12.90 -5.50
C VAL A 27 -0.13 -12.20 -6.18
N PHE A 28 -0.87 -11.33 -5.50
CA PHE A 28 -2.08 -10.73 -6.07
C PHE A 28 -1.78 -9.80 -7.24
N PHE A 29 -0.70 -9.02 -7.17
CA PHE A 29 -0.25 -8.19 -8.28
C PHE A 29 0.06 -9.07 -9.51
N ASP A 30 0.78 -10.17 -9.34
CA ASP A 30 1.18 -11.04 -10.45
C ASP A 30 -0.04 -11.77 -11.03
N TYR A 31 -0.96 -12.22 -10.17
CA TYR A 31 -2.25 -12.80 -10.58
C TYR A 31 -3.12 -11.80 -11.35
N PHE A 32 -3.20 -10.54 -10.91
CA PHE A 32 -4.01 -9.52 -11.58
C PHE A 32 -3.57 -9.29 -13.03
N HIS A 33 -2.27 -9.35 -13.30
CA HIS A 33 -1.73 -9.15 -14.65
C HIS A 33 -1.75 -10.43 -15.51
N SER A 34 -1.51 -11.59 -14.90
CA SER A 34 -1.40 -12.86 -15.64
C SER A 34 -2.72 -13.63 -15.79
N GLY A 35 -3.64 -13.46 -14.84
CA GLY A 35 -4.83 -14.31 -14.68
C GLY A 35 -4.53 -15.72 -14.16
N ASP A 36 -3.27 -16.03 -13.83
CA ASP A 36 -2.87 -17.36 -13.37
C ASP A 36 -3.12 -17.54 -11.87
N ALA A 37 -4.19 -18.26 -11.54
CA ALA A 37 -4.56 -18.56 -10.16
C ALA A 37 -3.67 -19.62 -9.49
N SER A 38 -2.76 -20.26 -10.23
CA SER A 38 -1.83 -21.28 -9.71
C SER A 38 -0.56 -20.70 -9.09
N ILE A 39 -0.33 -19.38 -9.19
CA ILE A 39 0.84 -18.71 -8.64
C ILE A 39 0.87 -18.87 -7.11
N ILE A 40 2.01 -19.37 -6.63
CA ILE A 40 2.33 -19.52 -5.22
C ILE A 40 3.74 -18.96 -4.98
N SER A 41 3.94 -18.28 -3.86
CA SER A 41 5.22 -17.77 -3.38
C SER A 41 5.62 -18.51 -2.11
N ASP A 42 6.91 -18.83 -1.98
CA ASP A 42 7.53 -19.35 -0.76
C ASP A 42 7.82 -18.23 0.26
N LYS A 43 7.73 -16.98 -0.18
CA LYS A 43 7.88 -15.77 0.64
C LYS A 43 6.53 -15.13 0.92
N SER A 44 6.44 -14.43 2.05
CA SER A 44 5.34 -13.55 2.40
C SER A 44 5.86 -12.14 2.68
N SER A 45 5.01 -11.13 2.43
CA SER A 45 5.26 -9.78 2.92
C SER A 45 5.45 -9.80 4.44
N LYS A 46 6.25 -8.87 4.93
CA LYS A 46 6.39 -8.56 6.35
C LYS A 46 5.27 -7.66 6.87
N ILE A 47 4.41 -7.14 5.99
CA ILE A 47 3.28 -6.29 6.34
C ILE A 47 2.08 -7.15 6.74
N GLU A 48 1.82 -7.22 8.04
CA GLU A 48 0.72 -7.99 8.60
C GLU A 48 -0.65 -7.56 8.08
N GLY A 49 -1.52 -8.56 7.85
CA GLY A 49 -2.91 -8.37 7.45
C GLY A 49 -3.13 -8.22 5.94
N ILE A 50 -2.08 -7.93 5.16
CA ILE A 50 -2.11 -7.83 3.70
C ILE A 50 -0.99 -8.67 3.08
N GLY A 51 -1.05 -8.87 1.76
CA GLY A 51 -0.13 -9.74 1.04
C GLY A 51 -0.42 -11.23 1.27
N ARG A 52 -0.62 -11.99 0.20
CA ARG A 52 -0.88 -13.43 0.28
C ARG A 52 0.11 -14.20 -0.58
N PRO A 53 0.64 -15.33 -0.09
CA PRO A 53 1.56 -16.18 -0.86
C PRO A 53 0.84 -17.02 -1.92
N ARG A 54 -0.49 -16.94 -2.01
CA ARG A 54 -1.30 -17.65 -3.00
C ARG A 54 -2.54 -16.81 -3.35
N VAL A 55 -3.14 -17.10 -4.50
CA VAL A 55 -4.39 -16.45 -4.91
C VAL A 55 -5.53 -16.94 -4.02
N GLU A 56 -6.30 -16.00 -3.45
CA GLU A 56 -7.42 -16.28 -2.54
C GLU A 56 -8.74 -15.95 -3.25
N PRO A 57 -9.79 -16.78 -3.12
CA PRO A 57 -11.08 -16.54 -3.77
C PRO A 57 -11.76 -15.22 -3.37
N SER A 58 -11.36 -14.64 -2.25
CA SER A 58 -11.86 -13.35 -1.76
C SER A 58 -11.33 -12.16 -2.56
N PHE A 59 -10.26 -12.33 -3.34
CA PHE A 59 -9.74 -11.33 -4.25
C PHE A 59 -10.47 -11.40 -5.60
N ILE A 60 -11.19 -10.33 -5.94
CA ILE A 60 -12.00 -10.25 -7.15
C ILE A 60 -11.33 -9.27 -8.12
N ALA A 61 -10.46 -9.78 -8.98
CA ALA A 61 -9.69 -8.97 -9.93
C ALA A 61 -10.59 -8.13 -10.87
N GLY A 62 -11.73 -8.67 -11.28
CA GLY A 62 -12.64 -8.00 -12.23
C GLY A 62 -13.31 -6.73 -11.74
N VAL A 63 -13.14 -6.34 -10.47
CA VAL A 63 -13.61 -5.04 -9.95
C VAL A 63 -12.47 -4.04 -9.68
N VAL A 64 -11.23 -4.41 -9.98
CA VAL A 64 -10.02 -3.60 -9.77
C VAL A 64 -9.61 -3.00 -11.12
N ASP A 65 -9.36 -1.69 -11.15
CA ASP A 65 -8.94 -0.98 -12.37
C ASP A 65 -7.43 -0.98 -12.55
N SER A 66 -6.69 -0.90 -11.45
CA SER A 66 -5.22 -0.90 -11.47
C SER A 66 -4.65 -1.46 -10.17
N MET A 67 -3.38 -1.87 -10.23
CA MET A 67 -2.64 -2.29 -9.05
C MET A 67 -1.26 -1.63 -8.99
N ILE A 68 -0.77 -1.39 -7.77
CA ILE A 68 0.58 -0.89 -7.51
C ILE A 68 1.26 -1.82 -6.51
N LYS A 69 2.44 -2.32 -6.87
CA LYS A 69 3.28 -3.11 -5.97
C LYS A 69 4.09 -2.17 -5.07
N ILE A 70 4.04 -2.39 -3.76
CA ILE A 70 4.66 -1.51 -2.76
C ILE A 70 5.70 -2.28 -1.96
N PRO A 71 6.97 -1.82 -1.90
CA PRO A 71 7.97 -2.42 -1.03
C PRO A 71 7.60 -2.33 0.45
N ASP A 72 7.97 -3.33 1.25
CA ASP A 72 7.67 -3.36 2.69
C ASP A 72 8.40 -2.20 3.39
N ALA A 73 9.64 -1.92 2.96
CA ALA A 73 10.44 -0.78 3.39
C ALA A 73 9.74 0.57 3.17
N ALA A 74 9.06 0.76 2.02
CA ALA A 74 8.30 1.97 1.75
C ALA A 74 7.10 2.11 2.68
N SER A 75 6.41 1.00 2.95
CA SER A 75 5.27 0.96 3.88
C SER A 75 5.68 1.38 5.30
N ILE A 76 6.81 0.88 5.80
CA ILE A 76 7.33 1.22 7.14
C ILE A 76 7.85 2.66 7.19
N ALA A 77 8.58 3.12 6.18
CA ALA A 77 8.98 4.51 6.07
C ALA A 77 7.77 5.46 6.16
N THR A 78 6.69 5.07 5.48
CA THR A 78 5.46 5.86 5.38
C THR A 78 4.73 5.98 6.71
N ILE A 79 4.61 4.91 7.51
CA ILE A 79 3.94 5.05 8.83
C ILE A 79 4.77 5.88 9.82
N GLN A 80 6.11 5.83 9.75
CA GLN A 80 6.97 6.64 10.61
C GLN A 80 6.95 8.11 10.20
N TRP A 81 6.88 8.38 8.90
CA TRP A 81 6.66 9.74 8.38
C TRP A 81 5.27 10.26 8.76
N LEU A 82 4.22 9.45 8.56
CA LEU A 82 2.84 9.81 8.89
C LEU A 82 2.67 10.14 10.37
N GLU A 83 3.28 9.35 11.27
CA GLU A 83 3.23 9.60 12.71
C GLU A 83 3.66 11.03 13.05
N LYS A 84 4.72 11.55 12.41
CA LYS A 84 5.21 12.92 12.64
C LYS A 84 4.21 13.99 12.20
N LEU A 85 3.34 13.68 11.24
CA LEU A 85 2.34 14.60 10.72
C LEU A 85 1.05 14.62 11.54
N ILE A 86 0.60 13.45 11.98
CA ILE A 86 -0.72 13.30 12.63
C ILE A 86 -0.66 13.00 14.12
N GLY A 87 0.54 12.81 14.69
CA GLY A 87 0.75 12.58 16.12
C GLY A 87 0.22 11.24 16.64
N ARG A 88 -0.03 10.26 15.77
CA ARG A 88 -0.47 8.90 16.15
C ARG A 88 0.20 7.83 15.31
N LYS A 89 0.38 6.65 15.93
CA LYS A 89 0.94 5.46 15.27
C LYS A 89 -0.15 4.71 14.52
N THR A 90 0.23 4.04 13.43
CA THR A 90 -0.68 3.23 12.59
C THR A 90 0.01 1.94 12.16
N GLY A 91 -0.77 0.89 11.85
CA GLY A 91 -0.20 -0.34 11.29
C GLY A 91 0.39 -0.15 9.88
N ALA A 92 1.36 -0.99 9.51
CA ALA A 92 2.12 -0.81 8.28
C ALA A 92 1.29 -0.99 6.98
N SER A 93 0.15 -1.68 7.03
CA SER A 93 -0.82 -1.72 5.93
C SER A 93 -1.40 -0.34 5.58
N THR A 94 -1.51 0.54 6.58
CA THR A 94 -1.82 1.97 6.36
C THR A 94 -0.69 2.66 5.58
N GLY A 95 0.56 2.32 5.89
CA GLY A 95 1.72 2.80 5.15
C GLY A 95 1.71 2.37 3.69
N THR A 96 1.39 1.10 3.41
CA THR A 96 1.25 0.57 2.04
C THR A 96 0.19 1.34 1.26
N ASN A 97 -0.99 1.51 1.87
CA ASN A 97 -2.12 2.28 1.34
C ASN A 97 -1.77 3.73 1.05
N LEU A 98 -1.10 4.40 1.99
CA LEU A 98 -0.76 5.81 1.86
C LEU A 98 0.35 6.03 0.85
N TYR A 99 1.39 5.20 0.83
CA TYR A 99 2.47 5.31 -0.15
C TYR A 99 1.93 5.17 -1.59
N GLY A 100 1.05 4.18 -1.84
CA GLY A 100 0.39 4.06 -3.14
C GLY A 100 -0.52 5.24 -3.48
N ALA A 101 -1.22 5.83 -2.50
CA ALA A 101 -2.01 7.03 -2.71
C ALA A 101 -1.14 8.24 -3.09
N LEU A 102 0.05 8.39 -2.49
CA LEU A 102 1.02 9.43 -2.84
C LEU A 102 1.61 9.23 -4.25
N LEU A 103 1.86 7.99 -4.66
CA LEU A 103 2.27 7.65 -6.03
C LEU A 103 1.18 8.02 -7.04
N LEU A 104 -0.08 7.67 -6.76
CA LEU A 104 -1.23 8.06 -7.60
C LEU A 104 -1.38 9.58 -7.68
N ALA A 105 -1.24 10.29 -6.56
CA ALA A 105 -1.32 11.75 -6.54
C ALA A 105 -0.21 12.38 -7.42
N THR A 106 1.00 11.83 -7.33
CA THR A 106 2.15 12.24 -8.15
C THR A 106 1.88 11.99 -9.63
N GLN A 107 1.37 10.80 -9.97
CA GLN A 107 1.00 10.46 -11.35
C GLN A 107 -0.08 11.41 -11.90
N MET A 108 -1.18 11.59 -11.17
CA MET A 108 -2.27 12.49 -11.57
C MET A 108 -1.74 13.90 -11.84
N ARG A 109 -0.87 14.41 -10.95
CA ARG A 109 -0.26 15.73 -11.13
C ARG A 109 0.61 15.79 -12.39
N ASN A 110 1.44 14.79 -12.64
CA ASN A 110 2.29 14.72 -13.83
C ASN A 110 1.47 14.65 -15.13
N GLU A 111 0.29 14.03 -15.08
CA GLU A 111 -0.66 13.93 -16.19
C GLU A 111 -1.61 15.15 -16.29
N GLY A 112 -1.47 16.15 -15.40
CA GLY A 112 -2.35 17.32 -15.37
C GLY A 112 -3.79 17.02 -14.94
N GLN A 113 -4.02 15.87 -14.28
CA GLN A 113 -5.32 15.45 -13.78
C GLN A 113 -5.61 16.06 -12.41
N THR A 114 -6.90 16.30 -12.15
CA THR A 114 -7.39 16.77 -10.84
C THR A 114 -8.47 15.82 -10.33
N GLY A 115 -8.59 15.70 -9.01
CA GLY A 115 -9.54 14.79 -8.39
C GLY A 115 -9.24 14.57 -6.91
N SER A 116 -9.91 13.58 -6.32
CA SER A 116 -9.71 13.19 -4.93
C SER A 116 -9.26 11.74 -4.85
N ILE A 117 -8.29 11.47 -3.99
CA ILE A 117 -7.84 10.13 -3.65
C ILE A 117 -8.25 9.84 -2.21
N VAL A 118 -8.89 8.69 -1.99
CA VAL A 118 -9.30 8.23 -0.67
C VAL A 118 -8.59 6.92 -0.39
N THR A 119 -8.05 6.79 0.82
CA THR A 119 -7.40 5.57 1.30
C THR A 119 -7.76 5.29 2.76
N LEU A 120 -7.34 4.14 3.29
CA LEU A 120 -7.75 3.66 4.61
C LEU A 120 -6.57 3.66 5.60
N ILE A 121 -6.83 4.20 6.79
CA ILE A 121 -6.05 3.93 7.99
C ILE A 121 -6.66 2.69 8.63
N CYS A 122 -5.95 1.57 8.56
CA CYS A 122 -6.52 0.24 8.78
C CYS A 122 -6.64 -0.10 10.27
N ASP A 123 -5.58 0.15 11.04
CA ASP A 123 -5.55 -0.09 12.47
C ASP A 123 -4.48 0.74 13.20
N ALA A 124 -4.55 0.69 14.52
CA ALA A 124 -3.70 1.46 15.42
C ALA A 124 -2.30 0.84 15.55
N GLY A 125 -1.27 1.68 15.62
CA GLY A 125 0.13 1.26 15.56
C GLY A 125 0.67 0.64 16.86
N GLU A 126 -0.06 0.77 17.96
CA GLU A 126 0.33 0.28 19.30
C GLU A 126 0.51 -1.25 19.32
N ARG A 127 -0.12 -1.98 18.39
CA ARG A 127 0.03 -3.43 18.23
C ARG A 127 1.40 -3.84 17.65
N TYR A 128 2.14 -2.89 17.12
CA TYR A 128 3.34 -3.11 16.30
C TYR A 128 4.58 -2.42 16.88
N LEU A 129 4.56 -2.08 18.17
CA LEU A 129 5.68 -1.43 18.84
C LEU A 129 6.96 -2.29 18.82
N ASP A 130 6.79 -3.61 18.93
CA ASP A 130 7.90 -4.57 18.90
C ASP A 130 8.34 -4.95 17.47
N THR A 131 7.66 -4.45 16.43
CA THR A 131 7.97 -4.73 15.01
C THR A 131 8.24 -3.46 14.21
N TYR A 132 7.24 -2.85 13.57
CA TYR A 132 7.42 -1.74 12.63
C TYR A 132 7.93 -0.44 13.26
N TYR A 133 7.90 -0.35 14.59
CA TYR A 133 8.46 0.75 15.37
C TYR A 133 9.71 0.36 16.17
N ASN A 134 10.17 -0.89 16.06
CA ASN A 134 11.37 -1.38 16.70
C ASN A 134 12.55 -1.34 15.70
N PRO A 135 13.59 -0.50 15.94
CA PRO A 135 14.72 -0.38 15.01
C PRO A 135 15.46 -1.71 14.74
N GLN A 136 15.65 -2.56 15.75
CA GLN A 136 16.32 -3.85 15.59
C GLN A 136 15.50 -4.78 14.70
N TRP A 137 14.19 -4.85 14.94
CA TRP A 137 13.32 -5.69 14.12
C TRP A 137 13.34 -5.25 12.65
N ILE A 138 13.33 -3.93 12.40
CA ILE A 138 13.41 -3.38 11.05
C ILE A 138 14.73 -3.74 10.39
N GLU A 139 15.86 -3.58 11.09
CA GLU A 139 17.18 -3.97 10.57
C GLU A 139 17.21 -5.45 10.17
N ASP A 140 16.70 -6.32 11.04
CA ASP A 140 16.72 -7.77 10.84
C ASP A 140 15.77 -8.27 9.74
N ASN A 141 14.64 -7.59 9.50
CA ASN A 141 13.55 -8.10 8.65
C ASN A 141 13.30 -7.31 7.37
N ILE A 142 13.67 -6.03 7.34
CA ILE A 142 13.33 -5.07 6.28
C ILE A 142 14.59 -4.51 5.63
N GLY A 143 15.62 -4.25 6.45
CA GLY A 143 16.86 -3.63 6.03
C GLY A 143 16.73 -2.11 5.85
N CYS A 144 17.55 -1.54 4.96
CA CYS A 144 17.60 -0.08 4.76
C CYS A 144 16.33 0.44 4.08
N PHE A 145 15.68 1.40 4.73
CA PHE A 145 14.46 2.07 4.22
C PHE A 145 14.62 3.59 4.10
N GLU A 146 15.84 4.10 4.26
CA GLU A 146 16.10 5.54 4.37
C GLU A 146 15.84 6.30 3.07
N HIS A 147 16.13 5.69 1.92
CA HIS A 147 15.77 6.26 0.61
C HIS A 147 14.26 6.58 0.49
N TYR A 148 13.39 5.74 1.06
CA TYR A 148 11.95 6.02 1.07
C TYR A 148 11.61 7.16 2.02
N ARG A 149 12.31 7.28 3.16
CA ARG A 149 12.15 8.40 4.09
C ARG A 149 12.54 9.71 3.43
N GLU A 150 13.67 9.76 2.72
CA GLU A 150 14.13 10.95 2.00
C GLU A 150 13.10 11.39 0.95
N LYS A 151 12.55 10.45 0.18
CA LYS A 151 11.46 10.71 -0.78
C LYS A 151 10.22 11.30 -0.12
N LEU A 152 9.81 10.78 1.04
CA LEU A 152 8.65 11.28 1.79
C LEU A 152 8.92 12.67 2.40
N ILE A 153 10.15 12.96 2.81
CA ILE A 153 10.54 14.30 3.27
C ILE A 153 10.50 15.27 2.09
N ALA A 154 11.09 14.92 0.94
CA ALA A 154 11.04 15.72 -0.26
C ALA A 154 9.60 15.94 -0.78
N PHE A 155 8.70 14.97 -0.56
CA PHE A 155 7.29 15.10 -0.87
C PHE A 155 6.62 16.24 -0.09
N ASN A 156 7.01 16.50 1.17
CA ASN A 156 6.42 17.57 1.98
C ASN A 156 6.60 18.96 1.34
N GLU A 157 7.69 19.16 0.61
CA GLU A 157 8.01 20.44 -0.04
C GLU A 157 7.53 20.47 -1.49
N SER A 158 7.79 19.38 -2.23
CA SER A 158 7.55 19.34 -3.67
C SER A 158 6.14 18.92 -4.05
N GLY A 159 5.45 18.15 -3.20
CA GLY A 159 4.21 17.44 -3.52
C GLY A 159 4.38 16.37 -4.61
N LEU A 160 5.59 15.87 -4.83
CA LEU A 160 5.92 14.82 -5.80
C LEU A 160 6.72 13.72 -5.11
N LEU A 161 6.26 12.48 -5.24
CA LEU A 161 6.96 11.30 -4.70
C LEU A 161 7.82 10.72 -5.82
N GLY A 162 9.12 11.03 -5.78
CA GLY A 162 10.12 10.56 -6.75
C GLY A 162 10.53 9.11 -6.58
#